data_AF-A0A523DJ70-F1
#
_entry.id   AF-A0A523DJ70-F1
#
_cell.length_a   1.000
_cell.length_b   1.000
_cell.length_c   1.000
_cell.angle_alpha   90.00
_cell.angle_beta   90.00
_cell.angle_gamma   90.00
#
_symmetry.space_group_name_H-M   'P 1'
#
loop_
_entity.id
_entity.type
_entity.pdbx_description
1 polymer ?
#
loop_
_entity_poly.entity_id
_entity_poly.type
_entity_poly.pdbx_seq_one_letter_code
_entity_poly.pdbx_strand_id
1 'polypeptide(L)'
;MSRRSVCTVVVVAALSVWLGTPAWAQQSSVSLTLGYFAVRGEDTRISGDVITENLGLFAFGLDQFNNTSVGAEWLVGIGEYVEAGLGVGFYQQTVLSVYDDFVNVDGTEIAQDFKLRVTPVTATARFFPFGQRSAIQPYAGAGVGFFNWRYSEVGEFIDFNTFDVFRDRFVAEGNDVGAVYLGGVRVLVGSRYGVGVEVRYQDVQGVVGIDQGFLDERIDLGGLTTSFTFNMRF
;
A
#
# COMPACT_ATOMS: atom_id res chain seq x y z
N MET A 1 -7.40 -32.34 36.93
CA MET A 1 -6.78 -31.06 37.33
C MET A 1 -5.94 -30.60 36.13
N SER A 2 -6.11 -29.48 35.44
CA SER A 2 -6.97 -28.30 35.56
C SER A 2 -7.35 -27.83 34.13
N ARG A 3 -8.60 -27.38 33.97
CA ARG A 3 -9.13 -26.63 32.83
C ARG A 3 -8.51 -25.24 32.74
N ARG A 4 -8.51 -24.66 31.52
CA ARG A 4 -8.81 -23.25 31.11
C ARG A 4 -7.98 -22.94 29.84
N SER A 5 -8.42 -22.21 28.81
CA SER A 5 -9.71 -21.67 28.41
C SER A 5 -9.57 -21.19 26.94
N VAL A 6 -10.67 -21.34 26.21
CA VAL A 6 -11.13 -20.60 25.04
C VAL A 6 -10.59 -19.16 24.92
N CYS A 7 -10.09 -18.78 23.74
CA CYS A 7 -10.18 -17.44 23.12
C CYS A 7 -9.85 -17.52 21.62
N THR A 8 -10.82 -17.93 20.80
CA THR A 8 -10.80 -17.60 19.36
C THR A 8 -11.90 -16.56 19.17
N VAL A 9 -11.48 -15.30 19.14
CA VAL A 9 -12.37 -14.16 18.93
C VAL A 9 -12.77 -14.14 17.45
N VAL A 10 -14.08 -14.27 17.27
CA VAL A 10 -14.83 -14.01 16.05
C VAL A 10 -14.70 -12.53 15.68
N VAL A 11 -14.18 -12.22 14.49
CA VAL A 11 -14.39 -10.92 13.83
C VAL A 11 -14.86 -11.16 12.40
N VAL A 12 -16.05 -11.76 12.28
CA VAL A 12 -16.87 -11.71 11.07
C VAL A 12 -18.32 -11.57 11.55
N ALA A 13 -18.73 -10.34 11.88
CA ALA A 13 -20.13 -9.87 11.92
C ALA A 13 -20.22 -8.55 12.70
N ALA A 14 -20.08 -7.42 12.02
CA ALA A 14 -20.69 -6.15 12.44
C ALA A 14 -20.66 -5.13 11.29
N LEU A 15 -21.37 -5.41 10.21
CA LEU A 15 -21.82 -4.38 9.24
C LEU A 15 -23.24 -4.71 8.77
N SER A 16 -24.08 -5.10 9.73
CA SER A 16 -25.54 -5.12 9.60
C SER A 16 -26.12 -4.08 10.55
N VAL A 17 -25.79 -2.82 10.31
CA VAL A 17 -26.57 -1.69 10.83
C VAL A 17 -27.64 -1.40 9.80
N TRP A 18 -28.84 -1.90 10.08
CA TRP A 18 -30.07 -1.31 9.58
C TRP A 18 -30.14 0.15 10.03
N LEU A 19 -29.87 1.08 9.11
CA LEU A 19 -30.45 2.41 9.16
C LEU A 19 -31.43 2.51 8.00
N GLY A 20 -32.67 2.09 8.27
CA GLY A 20 -33.80 2.61 7.51
C GLY A 20 -33.85 4.13 7.71
N THR A 21 -33.38 4.86 6.71
CA THR A 21 -33.58 6.31 6.54
C THR A 21 -33.93 6.55 5.06
N PRO A 22 -34.71 7.59 4.74
CA PRO A 22 -35.57 7.61 3.56
C PRO A 22 -34.76 7.65 2.27
N ALA A 23 -35.38 7.19 1.18
CA ALA A 23 -34.88 7.25 -0.18
C ALA A 23 -34.59 8.70 -0.64
N TRP A 24 -33.46 9.25 -0.20
CA TRP A 24 -32.65 10.10 -1.04
C TRP A 24 -31.83 9.16 -1.90
N ALA A 25 -31.85 9.33 -3.21
CA ALA A 25 -31.13 8.48 -4.15
C ALA A 25 -29.62 8.51 -3.84
N GLN A 26 -29.16 7.64 -2.95
CA GLN A 26 -27.76 7.41 -2.65
C GLN A 26 -27.15 6.79 -3.90
N GLN A 27 -26.50 7.64 -4.69
CA GLN A 27 -25.84 7.20 -5.91
C GLN A 27 -24.64 6.36 -5.50
N SER A 28 -24.73 5.06 -5.74
CA SER A 28 -23.62 4.13 -5.52
C SER A 28 -22.80 4.04 -6.79
N SER A 29 -21.50 3.85 -6.64
CA SER A 29 -20.65 3.55 -7.78
C SER A 29 -19.49 2.64 -7.40
N VAL A 30 -18.97 1.93 -8.40
CA VAL A 30 -17.72 1.20 -8.28
C VAL A 30 -16.68 1.94 -9.13
N SER A 31 -15.53 2.21 -8.54
CA SER A 31 -14.38 2.80 -9.19
C SER A 31 -13.25 1.78 -9.30
N LEU A 32 -12.80 1.51 -10.51
CA LEU A 32 -11.59 0.75 -10.78
C LEU A 32 -10.43 1.71 -10.97
N THR A 33 -9.24 1.31 -10.52
CA THR A 33 -8.03 2.11 -10.59
C THR A 33 -6.88 1.30 -11.16
N LEU A 34 -6.16 1.92 -12.08
CA LEU A 34 -4.87 1.46 -12.58
C LEU A 34 -3.89 2.60 -12.34
N GLY A 35 -2.88 2.37 -11.52
CA GLY A 35 -1.96 3.40 -11.11
C GLY A 35 -0.52 2.96 -11.06
N TYR A 36 0.34 3.91 -10.74
CA TYR A 36 1.76 3.74 -10.50
C TYR A 36 2.03 4.17 -9.06
N PHE A 37 2.52 3.24 -8.24
CA PHE A 37 2.92 3.47 -6.88
C PHE A 37 4.42 3.73 -6.83
N ALA A 38 4.78 4.89 -6.30
CA ALA A 38 6.15 5.27 -6.01
C ALA A 38 6.36 5.23 -4.49
N VAL A 39 7.39 4.52 -4.03
CA VAL A 39 7.75 4.49 -2.62
C VAL A 39 8.24 5.87 -2.18
N ARG A 40 8.05 6.20 -0.89
CA ARG A 40 8.55 7.44 -0.30
C ARG A 40 10.06 7.52 -0.50
N GLY A 41 10.55 8.64 -1.06
CA GLY A 41 11.97 8.85 -1.35
C GLY A 41 12.84 8.91 -0.11
N GLU A 42 14.09 8.47 -0.26
CA GLU A 42 15.09 8.21 0.79
C GLU A 42 15.16 9.30 1.87
N ASP A 43 15.36 10.56 1.47
CA ASP A 43 15.51 11.72 2.39
C ASP A 43 14.33 11.95 3.35
N THR A 44 13.17 11.36 3.05
CA THR A 44 11.93 11.54 3.82
C THR A 44 11.44 10.25 4.48
N ARG A 45 12.17 9.14 4.32
CA ARG A 45 11.83 7.86 4.96
C ARG A 45 12.07 7.94 6.47
N ILE A 46 11.45 7.03 7.18
CA ILE A 46 11.63 6.93 8.63
C ILE A 46 13.07 6.52 8.96
N SER A 47 13.56 6.97 10.11
CA SER A 47 14.75 6.37 10.71
C SER A 47 14.44 4.91 11.07
N GLY A 48 15.39 4.02 10.83
CA GLY A 48 15.21 2.61 11.12
C GLY A 48 14.60 1.79 9.97
N ASP A 49 14.60 2.33 8.74
CA ASP A 49 13.99 1.67 7.59
C ASP A 49 14.95 0.67 6.93
N VAL A 50 14.56 -0.59 6.93
CA VAL A 50 15.35 -1.69 6.37
C VAL A 50 15.73 -1.49 4.90
N ILE A 51 14.85 -0.91 4.08
CA ILE A 51 15.16 -0.67 2.66
C ILE A 51 16.25 0.39 2.53
N THR A 52 16.22 1.42 3.38
CA THR A 52 17.24 2.47 3.41
C THR A 52 18.57 1.92 3.90
N GLU A 53 18.56 1.08 4.95
CA GLU A 53 19.77 0.43 5.44
C GLU A 53 20.38 -0.50 4.35
N ASN A 54 19.54 -1.21 3.61
CA ASN A 54 19.98 -2.03 2.48
C ASN A 54 20.68 -1.21 1.38
N LEU A 55 20.32 0.06 1.14
CA LEU A 55 21.03 0.91 0.16
C LEU A 55 22.50 1.13 0.54
N GLY A 56 22.87 0.97 1.82
CA GLY A 56 24.24 1.08 2.29
C GLY A 56 25.12 -0.13 1.98
N LEU A 57 24.53 -1.28 1.64
CA LEU A 57 25.26 -2.53 1.37
C LEU A 57 25.05 -3.06 -0.05
N PHE A 58 23.90 -2.79 -0.64
CA PHE A 58 23.47 -3.39 -1.90
C PHE A 58 23.30 -2.33 -3.00
N ALA A 59 23.78 -2.66 -4.20
CA ALA A 59 23.68 -1.85 -5.39
C ALA A 59 22.28 -1.94 -6.01
N PHE A 60 21.33 -1.17 -5.47
CA PHE A 60 20.00 -0.97 -6.06
C PHE A 60 19.51 0.47 -5.82
N GLY A 61 18.50 0.89 -6.58
CA GLY A 61 17.86 2.20 -6.42
C GLY A 61 16.50 2.06 -5.73
N LEU A 62 16.16 2.99 -4.83
CA LEU A 62 14.86 2.99 -4.16
C LEU A 62 13.69 3.10 -5.17
N ASP A 63 13.90 3.81 -6.27
CA ASP A 63 12.92 3.96 -7.36
C ASP A 63 12.65 2.65 -8.12
N GLN A 64 13.52 1.64 -8.01
CA GLN A 64 13.28 0.32 -8.59
C GLN A 64 12.13 -0.41 -7.88
N PHE A 65 11.78 -0.01 -6.65
CA PHE A 65 10.55 -0.47 -6.02
C PHE A 65 9.30 0.14 -6.68
N ASN A 66 9.39 1.23 -7.43
CA ASN A 66 8.18 1.82 -8.02
C ASN A 66 7.57 0.88 -9.07
N ASN A 67 6.27 0.60 -8.98
CA ASN A 67 5.60 -0.29 -9.94
C ASN A 67 4.10 0.03 -10.09
N THR A 68 3.48 -0.62 -11.06
CA THR A 68 2.05 -0.59 -11.27
C THR A 68 1.29 -1.12 -10.05
N SER A 69 0.20 -0.45 -9.72
CA SER A 69 -0.78 -0.84 -8.70
C SER A 69 -2.16 -0.90 -9.33
N VAL A 70 -3.01 -1.78 -8.81
CA VAL A 70 -4.43 -1.87 -9.20
C VAL A 70 -5.32 -1.77 -7.97
N GLY A 71 -6.56 -1.34 -8.15
CA GLY A 71 -7.50 -1.28 -7.04
C GLY A 71 -8.94 -1.12 -7.48
N ALA A 72 -9.85 -1.40 -6.56
CA ALA A 72 -11.28 -1.21 -6.71
C ALA A 72 -11.84 -0.53 -5.45
N GLU A 73 -12.79 0.37 -5.64
CA GLU A 73 -13.41 1.12 -4.56
C GLU A 73 -14.91 1.21 -4.76
N TRP A 74 -15.67 0.85 -3.74
CA TRP A 74 -17.11 1.11 -3.68
C TRP A 74 -17.33 2.48 -3.06
N LEU A 75 -18.16 3.28 -3.70
CA LEU A 75 -18.37 4.68 -3.40
C LEU A 75 -19.86 4.96 -3.19
N VAL A 76 -20.18 5.73 -2.16
CA VAL A 76 -21.56 6.13 -1.84
C VAL A 76 -21.60 7.65 -1.65
N GLY A 77 -22.43 8.31 -2.44
CA GLY A 77 -22.70 9.74 -2.28
C GLY A 77 -23.47 10.05 -0.99
N ILE A 78 -22.98 11.02 -0.23
CA ILE A 78 -23.59 11.55 0.99
C ILE A 78 -23.86 13.05 0.75
N GLY A 79 -25.12 13.36 0.41
CA GLY A 79 -25.49 14.70 -0.03
C GLY A 79 -24.87 15.08 -1.37
N GLU A 80 -24.68 16.36 -1.63
CA GLU A 80 -24.19 16.84 -2.92
C GLU A 80 -22.67 17.04 -2.98
N TYR A 81 -22.00 17.17 -1.82
CA TYR A 81 -20.58 17.54 -1.73
C TYR A 81 -19.67 16.43 -1.20
N VAL A 82 -20.19 15.34 -0.64
CA VAL A 82 -19.36 14.31 0.03
C VAL A 82 -19.60 12.91 -0.54
N GLU A 83 -18.55 12.13 -0.75
CA GLU A 83 -18.62 10.71 -1.13
C GLU A 83 -17.78 9.91 -0.13
N ALA A 84 -18.36 8.86 0.43
CA ALA A 84 -17.62 7.89 1.24
C ALA A 84 -17.20 6.71 0.37
N GLY A 85 -16.02 6.15 0.63
CA GLY A 85 -15.44 5.06 -0.13
C GLY A 85 -14.90 3.93 0.74
N LEU A 86 -15.10 2.69 0.30
CA LEU A 86 -14.42 1.49 0.81
C LEU A 86 -13.72 0.80 -0.34
N GLY A 87 -12.40 0.66 -0.26
CA GLY A 87 -11.58 0.16 -1.35
C GLY A 87 -10.57 -0.88 -0.95
N VAL A 88 -10.14 -1.67 -1.93
CA VAL A 88 -9.04 -2.61 -1.85
C VAL A 88 -8.06 -2.31 -2.98
N GLY A 89 -6.77 -2.37 -2.69
CA GLY A 89 -5.70 -2.23 -3.66
C GLY A 89 -4.73 -3.41 -3.62
N PHE A 90 -3.88 -3.49 -4.64
CA PHE A 90 -2.79 -4.45 -4.70
C PHE A 90 -1.60 -3.82 -5.43
N TYR A 91 -0.43 -3.97 -4.83
CA TYR A 91 0.86 -3.61 -5.40
C TYR A 91 1.89 -4.68 -5.03
N GLN A 92 2.79 -4.96 -5.96
CA GLN A 92 3.91 -5.86 -5.74
C GLN A 92 5.09 -5.47 -6.64
N GLN A 93 6.30 -5.50 -6.09
CA GLN A 93 7.52 -5.34 -6.88
C GLN A 93 8.63 -6.26 -6.35
N THR A 94 9.46 -6.74 -7.27
CA THR A 94 10.71 -7.43 -6.97
C THR A 94 11.87 -6.64 -7.58
N VAL A 95 12.85 -6.32 -6.76
CA VAL A 95 14.09 -5.62 -7.11
C VAL A 95 15.22 -6.64 -6.99
N LEU A 96 15.98 -6.80 -8.07
CA LEU A 96 17.22 -7.56 -8.04
C LEU A 96 18.32 -6.65 -7.51
N SER A 97 19.10 -7.15 -6.56
CA SER A 97 20.23 -6.46 -5.96
C SER A 97 21.45 -7.36 -5.92
N VAL A 98 22.62 -6.73 -5.77
CA VAL A 98 23.91 -7.37 -5.50
C VAL A 98 24.62 -6.53 -4.44
N TYR A 99 25.62 -7.08 -3.76
CA TYR A 99 26.48 -6.26 -2.89
C TYR A 99 27.30 -5.26 -3.72
N ASP A 100 27.49 -4.03 -3.21
CA ASP A 100 28.22 -2.97 -3.92
C ASP A 100 29.74 -3.21 -3.90
N ASP A 101 30.28 -3.57 -2.72
CA ASP A 101 31.72 -3.70 -2.48
C ASP A 101 32.21 -5.16 -2.34
N PHE A 102 31.32 -6.15 -2.54
CA PHE A 102 31.64 -7.56 -2.30
C PHE A 102 31.28 -8.45 -3.49
N VAL A 103 32.19 -9.39 -3.76
CA VAL A 103 32.04 -10.44 -4.78
C VAL A 103 32.44 -11.78 -4.18
N ASN A 104 31.96 -12.86 -4.80
CA ASN A 104 32.39 -14.22 -4.48
C ASN A 104 33.88 -14.41 -4.76
N VAL A 105 34.46 -15.47 -4.19
CA VAL A 105 35.87 -15.86 -4.40
C VAL A 105 36.18 -16.16 -5.87
N ASP A 106 35.19 -16.62 -6.63
CA ASP A 106 35.28 -16.85 -8.08
C ASP A 106 35.07 -15.59 -8.93
N GLY A 107 34.84 -14.43 -8.29
CA GLY A 107 34.60 -13.14 -8.92
C GLY A 107 33.16 -12.93 -9.38
N THR A 108 32.22 -13.82 -9.06
CA THR A 108 30.80 -13.63 -9.36
C THR A 108 30.12 -12.69 -8.37
N GLU A 109 29.04 -12.03 -8.81
CA GLU A 109 28.21 -11.19 -7.94
C GLU A 109 27.45 -12.04 -6.93
N ILE A 110 27.29 -11.52 -5.72
CA ILE A 110 26.49 -12.13 -4.66
C ILE A 110 25.10 -11.48 -4.75
N ALA A 111 24.13 -12.20 -5.30
CA ALA A 111 22.84 -11.66 -5.71
C ALA A 111 21.69 -11.97 -4.75
N GLN A 112 20.75 -11.02 -4.64
CA GLN A 112 19.54 -11.14 -3.83
C GLN A 112 18.33 -10.55 -4.56
N ASP A 113 17.16 -11.12 -4.28
CA ASP A 113 15.87 -10.59 -4.69
C ASP A 113 15.17 -9.96 -3.48
N PHE A 114 14.91 -8.66 -3.54
CA PHE A 114 14.10 -7.95 -2.58
C PHE A 114 12.69 -7.79 -3.11
N LYS A 115 11.70 -8.24 -2.35
CA LYS A 115 10.31 -8.25 -2.79
C LYS A 115 9.41 -7.59 -1.77
N LEU A 116 8.70 -6.54 -2.21
CA LEU A 116 7.66 -5.86 -1.43
C LEU A 116 6.29 -6.10 -2.04
N ARG A 117 5.32 -6.48 -1.20
CA ARG A 117 3.91 -6.61 -1.56
C ARG A 117 3.06 -5.88 -0.54
N VAL A 118 2.10 -5.08 -1.00
CA VAL A 118 1.15 -4.36 -0.14
C VAL A 118 -0.27 -4.50 -0.70
N THR A 119 -1.21 -4.89 0.16
CA THR A 119 -2.64 -5.04 -0.13
C THR A 119 -3.43 -4.12 0.82
N PRO A 120 -3.62 -2.85 0.45
CA PRO A 120 -4.37 -1.92 1.28
C PRO A 120 -5.88 -2.17 1.24
N VAL A 121 -6.54 -2.05 2.39
CA VAL A 121 -7.99 -1.92 2.53
C VAL A 121 -8.28 -0.56 3.15
N THR A 122 -8.92 0.34 2.41
CA THR A 122 -9.04 1.76 2.78
C THR A 122 -10.48 2.21 2.93
N ALA A 123 -10.74 3.01 3.96
CA ALA A 123 -11.97 3.79 4.11
C ALA A 123 -11.66 5.27 3.91
N THR A 124 -12.34 5.92 2.96
CA THR A 124 -12.05 7.29 2.54
C THR A 124 -13.30 8.17 2.54
N ALA A 125 -13.10 9.48 2.69
CA ALA A 125 -14.11 10.50 2.46
C ALA A 125 -13.57 11.52 1.45
N ARG A 126 -14.36 11.83 0.42
CA ARG A 126 -14.03 12.79 -0.64
C ARG A 126 -14.97 13.98 -0.59
N PHE A 127 -14.43 15.18 -0.72
CA PHE A 127 -15.15 16.43 -0.81
C PHE A 127 -15.05 17.00 -2.23
N PHE A 128 -16.19 17.40 -2.79
CA PHE A 128 -16.35 17.96 -4.13
C PHE A 128 -16.75 19.43 -4.03
N PRO A 129 -15.84 20.41 -4.17
CA PRO A 129 -16.16 21.84 -3.97
C PRO A 129 -17.27 22.38 -4.88
N PHE A 130 -17.47 21.77 -6.05
CA PHE A 130 -18.50 22.16 -7.03
C PHE A 130 -19.66 21.15 -7.13
N GLY A 131 -19.75 20.26 -6.14
CA GLY A 131 -20.77 19.21 -6.06
C GLY A 131 -20.59 18.05 -7.07
N GLN A 132 -21.23 16.93 -6.78
CA GLN A 132 -21.16 15.67 -7.55
C GLN A 132 -22.03 15.65 -8.82
N ARG A 133 -22.66 16.78 -9.17
CA ARG A 133 -23.49 16.92 -10.38
C ARG A 133 -22.77 17.61 -11.53
N SER A 134 -21.66 18.29 -11.24
CA SER A 134 -20.84 18.94 -12.26
C SER A 134 -20.24 17.91 -13.21
N ALA A 135 -20.12 18.25 -14.51
CA ALA A 135 -19.52 17.37 -15.51
C ALA A 135 -18.03 17.10 -15.21
N ILE A 136 -17.35 18.09 -14.64
CA ILE A 136 -15.99 18.00 -14.12
C ILE A 136 -16.06 18.12 -12.60
N GLN A 137 -15.44 17.16 -11.92
CA GLN A 137 -15.57 16.93 -10.49
C GLN A 137 -14.18 16.87 -9.87
N PRO A 138 -13.55 18.02 -9.60
CA PRO A 138 -12.37 18.02 -8.74
C PRO A 138 -12.79 17.60 -7.33
N TYR A 139 -11.90 16.89 -6.64
CA TYR A 139 -12.11 16.48 -5.26
C TYR A 139 -10.79 16.38 -4.49
N ALA A 140 -10.91 16.50 -3.18
CA ALA A 140 -9.85 16.18 -2.23
C ALA A 140 -10.46 15.34 -1.11
N GLY A 141 -9.65 14.50 -0.47
CA GLY A 141 -10.13 13.58 0.53
C GLY A 141 -9.04 13.06 1.44
N ALA A 142 -9.49 12.40 2.50
CA ALA A 142 -8.63 11.71 3.44
C ALA A 142 -9.34 10.46 3.95
N GLY A 143 -8.58 9.58 4.58
CA GLY A 143 -9.06 8.31 5.05
C GLY A 143 -8.06 7.59 5.93
N VAL A 144 -8.44 6.38 6.29
CA VAL A 144 -7.60 5.42 7.02
C VAL A 144 -7.53 4.13 6.22
N GLY A 145 -6.42 3.43 6.34
CA GLY A 145 -6.22 2.15 5.70
C GLY A 145 -5.65 1.10 6.64
N PHE A 146 -6.00 -0.15 6.37
CA PHE A 146 -5.36 -1.33 6.92
C PHE A 146 -4.51 -1.96 5.82
N PHE A 147 -3.22 -2.11 6.06
CA PHE A 147 -2.24 -2.46 5.05
C PHE A 147 -1.68 -3.84 5.37
N ASN A 148 -2.16 -4.86 4.68
CA ASN A 148 -1.52 -6.17 4.71
C ASN A 148 -0.29 -6.12 3.83
N TRP A 149 0.89 -6.33 4.40
CA TRP A 149 2.14 -6.26 3.66
C TRP A 149 3.02 -7.47 3.93
N ARG A 150 3.92 -7.70 2.97
CA ARG A 150 4.96 -8.73 3.06
C ARG A 150 6.21 -8.23 2.39
N TYR A 151 7.32 -8.25 3.12
CA TYR A 151 8.65 -7.96 2.62
C TYR A 151 9.50 -9.22 2.71
N SER A 152 10.31 -9.48 1.69
CA SER A 152 11.22 -10.61 1.71
C SER A 152 12.50 -10.33 0.96
N GLU A 153 13.61 -10.82 1.51
CA GLU A 153 14.94 -10.80 0.92
C GLU A 153 15.40 -12.23 0.72
N VAL A 154 15.73 -12.61 -0.51
CA VAL A 154 16.05 -14.01 -0.84
C VAL A 154 17.26 -14.04 -1.75
N GLY A 155 18.31 -14.74 -1.35
CA GLY A 155 19.54 -14.77 -2.13
C GLY A 155 20.72 -15.24 -1.32
N GLU A 156 21.88 -14.80 -1.75
CA GLU A 156 23.15 -15.03 -1.07
C GLU A 156 23.49 -13.83 -0.17
N PHE A 157 23.99 -14.09 1.03
CA PHE A 157 24.32 -13.09 2.04
C PHE A 157 25.71 -13.38 2.61
N ILE A 158 26.37 -12.35 3.15
CA ILE A 158 27.70 -12.44 3.74
C ILE A 158 27.57 -12.43 5.26
N ASP A 159 28.19 -13.40 5.95
CA ASP A 159 28.44 -13.27 7.38
C ASP A 159 29.68 -12.40 7.58
N PHE A 160 29.51 -11.15 7.99
CA PHE A 160 30.63 -10.21 8.17
C PHE A 160 31.63 -10.59 9.29
N ASN A 161 31.34 -11.62 10.10
CA ASN A 161 32.30 -12.14 11.09
C ASN A 161 33.24 -13.20 10.50
N THR A 162 32.78 -14.01 9.55
CA THR A 162 33.56 -15.11 8.95
C THR A 162 33.91 -14.88 7.48
N PHE A 163 33.22 -13.95 6.82
CA PHE A 163 33.22 -13.71 5.37
C PHE A 163 32.74 -14.91 4.54
N ASP A 164 31.98 -15.81 5.15
CA ASP A 164 31.33 -16.89 4.42
C ASP A 164 30.08 -16.37 3.70
N VAL A 165 29.92 -16.77 2.44
CA VAL A 165 28.71 -16.54 1.67
C VAL A 165 27.74 -17.68 1.91
N PHE A 166 26.53 -17.37 2.34
CA PHE A 166 25.48 -18.35 2.61
C PHE A 166 24.19 -17.94 1.92
N ARG A 167 23.33 -18.92 1.63
CA ARG A 167 22.02 -18.66 1.02
C ARG A 167 20.94 -18.66 2.09
N ASP A 168 20.11 -17.64 2.11
CA ASP A 168 19.01 -17.53 3.07
C ASP A 168 17.75 -16.88 2.48
N ARG A 169 16.70 -16.83 3.30
CA ARG A 169 15.43 -16.18 3.04
C ARG A 169 14.95 -15.50 4.32
N PHE A 170 14.93 -14.17 4.29
CA PHE A 170 14.30 -13.34 5.31
C PHE A 170 12.90 -12.93 4.84
N VAL A 171 11.91 -13.05 5.73
CA VAL A 171 10.50 -12.72 5.41
C VAL A 171 9.86 -12.07 6.62
N ALA A 172 9.39 -10.84 6.42
CA ALA A 172 8.54 -10.13 7.36
C ALA A 172 7.14 -9.93 6.76
N GLU A 173 6.13 -10.04 7.60
CA GLU A 173 4.73 -9.76 7.24
C GLU A 173 4.02 -9.02 8.36
N GLY A 174 3.07 -8.17 7.99
CA GLY A 174 2.40 -7.32 8.95
C GLY A 174 1.06 -6.79 8.45
N ASN A 175 0.36 -6.16 9.38
CA ASN A 175 -0.98 -5.65 9.23
C ASN A 175 -1.05 -4.32 9.98
N ASP A 176 -0.66 -3.25 9.29
CA ASP A 176 -0.49 -1.95 9.92
C ASP A 176 -1.57 -0.97 9.49
N VAL A 177 -1.89 -0.04 10.40
CA VAL A 177 -2.88 1.01 10.15
C VAL A 177 -2.15 2.29 9.79
N GLY A 178 -2.66 3.01 8.79
CA GLY A 178 -2.10 4.30 8.43
C GLY A 178 -3.10 5.26 7.79
N ALA A 179 -2.66 6.49 7.60
CA ALA A 179 -3.45 7.55 7.01
C ALA A 179 -3.35 7.51 5.48
N VAL A 180 -4.43 7.92 4.82
CA VAL A 180 -4.49 8.07 3.36
C VAL A 180 -4.99 9.47 3.04
N TYR A 181 -4.31 10.15 2.14
CA TYR A 181 -4.71 11.45 1.60
C TYR A 181 -4.85 11.33 0.09
N LEU A 182 -5.85 11.98 -0.49
CA LEU A 182 -6.10 11.84 -1.92
C LEU A 182 -6.65 13.12 -2.53
N GLY A 183 -6.40 13.30 -3.82
CA GLY A 183 -6.93 14.39 -4.61
C GLY A 183 -6.98 14.00 -6.07
N GLY A 184 -7.99 14.50 -6.78
CA GLY A 184 -8.18 14.09 -8.17
C GLY A 184 -9.23 14.91 -8.90
N VAL A 185 -9.39 14.58 -10.17
CA VAL A 185 -10.44 15.12 -11.04
C VAL A 185 -11.14 13.96 -11.73
N ARG A 186 -12.47 13.92 -11.63
CA ARG A 186 -13.34 12.98 -12.32
C ARG A 186 -14.19 13.73 -13.34
N VAL A 187 -14.30 13.20 -14.55
CA VAL A 187 -15.15 13.72 -15.63
C VAL A 187 -16.25 12.71 -15.90
N LEU A 188 -17.50 13.16 -15.97
CA LEU A 188 -18.65 12.30 -16.26
C LEU A 188 -18.76 12.06 -17.77
N VAL A 189 -18.93 10.79 -18.13
CA VAL A 189 -19.11 10.33 -19.51
C VAL A 189 -20.50 9.71 -19.61
N GLY A 190 -21.47 10.53 -20.01
CA GLY A 190 -22.89 10.18 -19.97
C GLY A 190 -23.43 10.08 -18.54
N SER A 191 -24.54 9.35 -18.37
CA SER A 191 -25.24 9.30 -17.08
C SER A 191 -24.68 8.26 -16.09
N ARG A 192 -23.88 7.30 -16.58
CA ARG A 192 -23.48 6.11 -15.81
C ARG A 192 -21.98 5.97 -15.56
N TYR A 193 -21.15 6.60 -16.39
CA TYR A 193 -19.71 6.40 -16.33
C TYR A 193 -18.99 7.69 -15.95
N GLY A 194 -17.82 7.53 -15.35
CA GLY A 194 -16.87 8.61 -15.12
C GLY A 194 -15.45 8.11 -15.34
N VAL A 195 -14.57 9.00 -15.76
CA VAL A 195 -13.14 8.73 -15.88
C VAL A 195 -12.35 9.82 -15.17
N GLY A 196 -11.17 9.53 -14.67
CA GLY A 196 -10.42 10.53 -13.93
C GLY A 196 -8.97 10.19 -13.67
N VAL A 197 -8.31 11.11 -12.99
CA VAL A 197 -6.96 10.93 -12.45
C VAL A 197 -7.03 11.22 -10.95
N GLU A 198 -6.45 10.34 -10.13
CA GLU A 198 -6.35 10.48 -8.68
C GLU A 198 -4.89 10.29 -8.24
N VAL A 199 -4.41 11.23 -7.44
CA VAL A 199 -3.18 11.11 -6.67
C VAL A 199 -3.55 10.74 -5.25
N ARG A 200 -2.88 9.73 -4.69
CA ARG A 200 -3.08 9.22 -3.33
C ARG A 200 -1.73 9.12 -2.64
N TYR A 201 -1.63 9.63 -1.43
CA TYR A 201 -0.48 9.43 -0.55
C TYR A 201 -0.91 8.54 0.62
N GLN A 202 -0.13 7.50 0.89
CA GLN A 202 -0.29 6.64 2.08
C GLN A 202 0.88 6.88 3.03
N ASP A 203 0.56 6.96 4.32
CA ASP A 203 1.54 7.07 5.40
C ASP A 203 1.36 5.90 6.36
N VAL A 204 2.27 4.92 6.26
CA VAL A 204 2.17 3.61 6.91
C VAL A 204 3.58 3.13 7.21
N GLN A 205 3.75 2.55 8.39
CA GLN A 205 5.02 1.99 8.84
C GLN A 205 4.75 0.57 9.35
N GLY A 206 5.63 -0.37 9.01
CA GLY A 206 5.62 -1.73 9.51
C GLY A 206 6.83 -2.04 10.39
N VAL A 207 6.82 -3.23 10.99
CA VAL A 207 7.92 -3.77 11.79
C VAL A 207 8.41 -5.05 11.14
N VAL A 208 9.70 -5.13 10.84
CA VAL A 208 10.35 -6.33 10.28
C VAL A 208 11.15 -7.08 11.34
N GLY A 209 11.87 -6.35 12.20
CA GLY A 209 12.64 -6.90 13.33
C GLY A 209 14.01 -7.45 12.95
N ILE A 210 15.04 -7.01 13.69
CA ILE A 210 16.43 -7.49 13.55
C ILE A 210 16.53 -8.98 13.94
N ASP A 211 15.68 -9.44 14.83
CA ASP A 211 15.59 -10.85 15.25
C ASP A 211 15.20 -11.80 14.11
N GLN A 212 14.63 -11.27 13.02
CA GLN A 212 14.30 -12.01 11.81
C GLN A 212 15.42 -11.99 10.76
N GLY A 213 16.58 -11.42 11.07
CA GLY A 213 17.74 -11.36 10.18
C GLY A 213 17.80 -10.13 9.27
N PHE A 214 16.86 -9.19 9.42
CA PHE A 214 16.90 -7.90 8.72
C PHE A 214 17.94 -6.96 9.33
N LEU A 215 18.43 -6.02 8.53
CA LEU A 215 19.41 -5.03 8.98
C LEU A 215 18.84 -3.98 9.94
N ASP A 216 17.51 -3.83 9.99
CA ASP A 216 16.84 -2.85 10.83
C ASP A 216 15.48 -3.35 11.36
N GLU A 217 14.84 -2.60 12.25
CA GLU A 217 13.61 -3.00 12.94
C GLU A 217 12.34 -2.65 12.16
N ARG A 218 12.38 -1.65 11.27
CA ARG A 218 11.17 -1.06 10.67
C ARG A 218 11.20 -1.06 9.15
N ILE A 219 10.03 -0.86 8.57
CA ILE A 219 9.86 -0.67 7.13
C ILE A 219 8.88 0.48 6.87
N ASP A 220 9.27 1.44 6.05
CA ASP A 220 8.40 2.51 5.58
C ASP A 220 7.63 2.06 4.33
N LEU A 221 6.32 1.92 4.50
CA LEU A 221 5.38 1.51 3.46
C LEU A 221 4.70 2.73 2.82
N GLY A 222 5.11 3.94 3.21
CA GLY A 222 4.63 5.19 2.68
C GLY A 222 5.02 5.39 1.22
N GLY A 223 4.18 6.13 0.51
CA GLY A 223 4.40 6.39 -0.91
C GLY A 223 3.23 7.10 -1.58
N LEU A 224 3.45 7.44 -2.85
CA LEU A 224 2.51 8.17 -3.68
C LEU A 224 2.03 7.29 -4.83
N THR A 225 0.72 7.10 -4.95
CA THR A 225 0.08 6.45 -6.08
C THR A 225 -0.55 7.50 -6.99
N THR A 226 -0.16 7.52 -8.26
CA THR A 226 -0.90 8.25 -9.30
C THR A 226 -1.69 7.26 -10.14
N SER A 227 -3.00 7.48 -10.30
CA SER A 227 -3.89 6.48 -10.92
C SER A 227 -4.87 7.09 -11.91
N PHE A 228 -5.14 6.33 -12.98
CA PHE A 228 -6.32 6.52 -13.80
C PHE A 228 -7.51 5.82 -13.12
N THR A 229 -8.66 6.47 -13.09
CA THR A 229 -9.88 5.97 -12.46
C THR A 229 -10.98 5.78 -13.50
N PHE A 230 -11.69 4.66 -13.40
CA PHE A 230 -12.91 4.37 -14.15
C PHE A 230 -14.04 4.10 -13.17
N ASN A 231 -15.05 4.97 -13.19
CA ASN A 231 -16.19 4.94 -12.30
C ASN A 231 -17.45 4.47 -13.04
N MET A 232 -18.22 3.59 -12.42
CA MET A 232 -19.51 3.10 -12.92
C MET A 232 -20.57 3.24 -11.83
N ARG A 233 -21.61 4.03 -12.12
CA ARG A 233 -22.75 4.33 -11.24
C ARG A 233 -23.90 3.35 -11.48
N PHE A 234 -24.61 2.99 -10.42
CA PHE A 234 -25.80 2.13 -10.46
C PHE A 234 -26.79 2.48 -9.35
#